data_AF-A0AAE1Q0L0-F1
#
_entry.id   AF-A0AAE1Q0L0-F1
#
_cell.length_a   1.000
_cell.length_b   1.000
_cell.length_c   1.000
_cell.angle_alpha   90.00
_cell.angle_beta   90.00
_cell.angle_gamma   90.00
#
_symmetry.space_group_name_H-M   'P 1'
#
loop_
_entity.id
_entity.type
_entity.pdbx_description
1 polymer ?
#
loop_
_entity_poly.entity_id
_entity_poly.type
_entity_poly.pdbx_seq_one_letter_code
_entity_poly.pdbx_strand_id
1 'polypeptide(L)'
;MKSWPHSIIVHQLMTNLSIVCVRRAQIRGAFTTVLLRAEYSLSPTKKCVYFRLDSEQLELVKTVYDRLTTDDLMSRCLLGLTQNRNEHLHSRIWKMCHKHRSVFKRSVDFATATATCNYNFGYLESNLTHLLGIQYTHAMDKYLKHKDTCMDAPIKRKMRKARVRNELEYAAGAF
;
A
#
# COMPACT_ATOMS: atom_id res chain seq x y z
N MET A 1 -37.52 2.50 -5.36
CA MET A 1 -36.50 2.72 -6.40
C MET A 1 -35.80 4.05 -6.15
N LYS A 2 -34.58 4.02 -5.58
CA LYS A 2 -33.60 5.13 -5.64
C LYS A 2 -32.22 4.47 -5.63
N SER A 3 -31.71 4.19 -6.82
CA SER A 3 -30.35 3.67 -7.05
C SER A 3 -29.35 4.80 -6.77
N TRP A 4 -28.60 4.68 -5.69
CA TRP A 4 -27.46 5.56 -5.43
C TRP A 4 -26.23 5.00 -6.14
N PRO A 5 -25.38 5.85 -6.75
CA PRO A 5 -24.27 5.39 -7.56
C PRO A 5 -23.16 4.88 -6.65
N HIS A 6 -22.98 3.55 -6.64
CA HIS A 6 -21.92 2.84 -5.91
C HIS A 6 -20.49 3.29 -6.26
N SER A 7 -20.29 4.13 -7.27
CA SER A 7 -18.99 4.60 -7.74
C SER A 7 -18.43 5.82 -6.98
N ILE A 8 -19.28 6.67 -6.39
CA ILE A 8 -18.83 7.98 -5.86
C ILE A 8 -18.20 7.85 -4.45
N ILE A 9 -18.73 6.96 -3.60
CA ILE A 9 -18.24 6.79 -2.23
C ILE A 9 -16.88 6.08 -2.19
N VAL A 10 -16.63 5.15 -3.12
CA VAL A 10 -15.35 4.45 -3.24
C VAL A 10 -14.24 5.39 -3.71
N HIS A 11 -14.56 6.31 -4.63
CA HIS A 11 -13.61 7.31 -5.12
C HIS A 11 -13.22 8.33 -4.04
N GLN A 12 -14.17 8.77 -3.21
CA GLN A 12 -13.91 9.76 -2.16
C GLN A 12 -13.07 9.19 -0.99
N LEU A 13 -13.19 7.89 -0.70
CA LEU A 13 -12.37 7.21 0.31
C LEU A 13 -10.94 6.92 -0.18
N MET A 14 -10.75 6.66 -1.49
CA MET A 14 -9.42 6.51 -2.10
C MET A 14 -8.63 7.84 -2.12
N THR A 15 -9.30 8.99 -2.26
CA THR A 15 -8.65 10.30 -2.16
C THR A 15 -8.19 10.63 -0.75
N ASN A 16 -8.91 10.20 0.28
CA ASN A 16 -8.55 10.47 1.68
C ASN A 16 -7.45 9.54 2.23
N LEU A 17 -7.26 8.34 1.68
CA LEU A 17 -6.09 7.49 1.99
C LEU A 17 -4.76 8.10 1.50
N SER A 18 -4.81 9.11 0.62
CA SER A 18 -3.60 9.82 0.17
C SER A 18 -3.08 10.85 1.18
N ILE A 19 -3.77 11.08 2.30
CA ILE A 19 -3.44 12.13 3.29
C ILE A 19 -2.49 11.62 4.38
N VAL A 20 -2.40 10.31 4.61
CA VAL A 20 -1.48 9.75 5.63
C VAL A 20 -0.02 9.65 5.14
N CYS A 21 0.21 9.85 3.84
CA CYS A 21 1.55 9.97 3.28
C CYS A 21 1.86 11.46 3.03
N VAL A 22 2.48 12.09 4.04
CA VAL A 22 2.97 13.47 4.01
C VAL A 22 3.74 13.75 2.70
N ARG A 23 3.37 14.87 2.04
CA ARG A 23 3.91 15.48 0.80
C ARG A 23 3.40 14.97 -0.56
N ARG A 24 2.08 15.06 -0.82
CA ARG A 24 1.52 14.86 -2.17
C ARG A 24 1.05 16.11 -2.91
N ALA A 25 1.11 17.29 -2.27
CA ALA A 25 0.63 18.54 -2.88
C ALA A 25 1.65 19.24 -3.80
N GLN A 26 2.96 19.09 -3.56
CA GLN A 26 3.99 19.74 -4.39
C GLN A 26 4.24 19.03 -5.73
N ILE A 27 3.97 17.71 -5.81
CA ILE A 27 4.43 16.88 -6.93
C ILE A 27 3.47 16.93 -8.14
N ARG A 28 2.17 17.20 -7.92
CA ARG A 28 1.18 17.19 -9.01
C ARG A 28 1.33 18.35 -10.00
N GLY A 29 1.75 19.54 -9.56
CA GLY A 29 1.98 20.69 -10.44
C GLY A 29 3.29 20.61 -11.24
N ALA A 30 4.31 19.96 -10.66
CA ALA A 30 5.59 19.76 -11.34
C ALA A 30 5.47 18.74 -12.49
N PHE A 31 4.75 17.64 -12.30
CA PHE A 31 4.66 16.57 -13.30
C PHE A 31 3.93 16.99 -14.59
N THR A 32 2.85 17.77 -14.49
CA THR A 32 2.11 18.25 -15.67
C THR A 32 2.93 19.25 -16.49
N THR A 33 3.73 20.09 -15.83
CA THR A 33 4.61 21.06 -16.51
C THR A 33 5.82 20.39 -17.16
N VAL A 34 6.35 19.32 -16.56
CA VAL A 34 7.48 18.54 -17.10
C VAL A 34 7.09 17.72 -18.34
N LEU A 35 5.88 17.16 -18.39
CA LEU A 35 5.40 16.42 -19.58
C LEU A 35 5.26 17.31 -20.82
N LEU A 36 4.93 18.59 -20.64
CA LEU A 36 4.83 19.55 -21.75
C LEU A 36 6.21 19.96 -22.32
N ARG A 37 7.30 19.71 -21.59
CA ARG A 37 8.69 20.02 -21.99
C ARG A 37 9.45 18.85 -22.63
N ALA A 38 8.81 17.70 -22.76
CA ALA A 38 9.41 16.52 -23.36
C ALA A 38 9.60 16.72 -24.87
N GLU A 39 10.85 16.77 -25.32
CA GLU A 39 11.20 16.75 -26.74
C GLU A 39 11.15 15.29 -27.22
N TYR A 40 10.35 15.01 -28.25
CA TYR A 40 10.22 13.67 -28.85
C TYR A 40 11.12 13.58 -30.10
N SER A 41 12.13 12.72 -30.09
CA SER A 41 12.82 12.33 -31.32
C SER A 41 12.07 11.17 -31.97
N LEU A 42 11.48 11.40 -33.15
CA LEU A 42 10.78 10.37 -33.92
C LEU A 42 11.80 9.45 -34.62
N SER A 43 12.21 8.38 -33.95
CA SER A 43 12.83 7.21 -34.60
C SER A 43 11.78 6.09 -34.71
N PRO A 44 11.68 5.37 -35.85
CA PRO A 44 10.59 4.40 -36.09
C PRO A 44 10.57 3.21 -35.11
N THR A 45 11.66 2.94 -34.39
CA THR A 45 11.79 1.74 -33.55
C THR A 45 12.05 2.05 -32.07
N LYS A 46 12.35 3.31 -31.69
CA LYS A 46 12.52 3.71 -30.29
C LYS A 46 11.93 5.11 -30.06
N LYS A 47 10.77 5.16 -29.40
CA LYS A 47 10.26 6.41 -28.81
C LYS A 47 11.09 6.73 -27.58
N CYS A 48 12.17 7.48 -27.75
CA CYS A 48 12.92 8.04 -26.64
C CYS A 48 12.30 9.38 -26.25
N VAL A 49 11.91 9.49 -24.98
CA VAL A 49 11.44 10.74 -24.37
C VAL A 49 12.60 11.28 -23.56
N TYR A 50 13.10 12.45 -23.93
CA TYR A 50 14.16 13.11 -23.18
C TYR A 50 13.56 14.20 -22.31
N PHE A 51 13.86 14.13 -21.01
CA PHE A 51 13.49 15.17 -20.06
C PHE A 51 14.74 15.98 -19.71
N ARG A 52 14.65 17.30 -19.87
CA ARG A 52 15.68 18.21 -19.38
C ARG A 52 15.39 18.48 -17.90
N LEU A 53 16.09 17.76 -17.02
CA LEU A 53 15.99 17.91 -15.57
C LEU A 53 17.10 18.82 -15.06
N ASP A 54 16.78 19.68 -14.09
CA ASP A 54 17.79 20.41 -13.35
C ASP A 54 18.59 19.48 -12.42
N SER A 55 19.78 19.92 -11.99
CA SER A 55 20.73 19.13 -11.20
C SER A 55 20.10 18.56 -9.92
N GLU A 56 19.33 19.37 -9.19
CA GLU A 56 18.63 18.95 -7.97
C GLU A 56 17.53 17.90 -8.27
N GLN A 57 16.80 18.10 -9.37
CA GLN A 57 15.75 17.18 -9.80
C GLN A 57 16.33 15.84 -10.26
N LEU A 58 17.49 15.86 -10.91
CA LEU A 58 18.20 14.67 -11.36
C LEU A 58 18.65 13.82 -10.17
N GLU A 59 19.19 14.44 -9.11
CA GLU A 59 19.54 13.72 -7.88
C GLU A 59 18.32 13.09 -7.22
N LEU A 60 17.20 13.82 -7.14
CA LEU A 60 15.94 13.28 -6.62
C LEU A 60 15.43 12.09 -7.45
N VAL A 61 15.47 12.17 -8.77
CA VAL A 61 15.06 11.07 -9.64
C VAL A 61 16.00 9.89 -9.49
N LYS A 62 17.32 10.13 -9.42
CA LYS A 62 18.32 9.09 -9.26
C LYS A 62 18.15 8.35 -7.94
N THR A 63 17.94 9.06 -6.82
CA THR A 63 17.68 8.40 -5.53
C THR A 63 16.42 7.53 -5.54
N VAL A 64 15.39 7.93 -6.27
CA VAL A 64 14.19 7.09 -6.47
C VAL A 64 14.50 5.89 -7.34
N TYR A 65 15.22 6.10 -8.46
CA TYR A 65 15.63 5.04 -9.38
C TYR A 65 16.47 3.98 -8.67
N ASP A 66 17.53 4.39 -7.97
CA ASP A 66 18.43 3.50 -7.24
C ASP A 66 17.68 2.66 -6.20
N ARG A 67 16.69 3.26 -5.52
CA ARG A 67 15.81 2.52 -4.58
C ARG A 67 14.92 1.50 -5.29
N LEU A 68 14.43 1.83 -6.48
CA LEU A 68 13.57 0.96 -7.28
C LEU A 68 14.33 -0.15 -8.02
N THR A 69 15.63 0.03 -8.28
CA THR A 69 16.50 -0.94 -8.96
C THR A 69 17.35 -1.77 -8.00
N THR A 70 17.09 -1.73 -6.70
CA THR A 70 17.75 -2.64 -5.75
C THR A 70 17.44 -4.10 -6.11
N ASP A 71 18.48 -4.95 -6.15
CA ASP A 71 18.34 -6.38 -6.52
C ASP A 71 17.34 -7.11 -5.62
N ASP A 72 17.30 -6.75 -4.34
CA ASP A 72 16.30 -7.27 -3.39
C ASP A 72 14.86 -6.89 -3.81
N LEU A 73 14.61 -5.66 -4.26
CA LEU A 73 13.28 -5.27 -4.72
C LEU A 73 12.95 -5.96 -6.05
N MET A 74 13.90 -6.02 -6.98
CA MET A 74 13.68 -6.62 -8.29
C MET A 74 13.44 -8.12 -8.23
N SER A 75 14.19 -8.85 -7.41
CA SER A 75 13.95 -10.27 -7.17
C SER A 75 12.56 -10.53 -6.56
N ARG A 76 12.10 -9.68 -5.63
CA ARG A 76 10.73 -9.76 -5.08
C ARG A 76 9.64 -9.46 -6.11
N CYS A 77 9.89 -8.51 -7.01
CA CYS A 77 8.97 -8.15 -8.09
C CYS A 77 8.88 -9.26 -9.16
N LEU A 78 10.00 -9.87 -9.54
CA LEU A 78 10.05 -10.98 -10.51
C LEU A 78 9.26 -12.20 -10.03
N LEU A 79 9.28 -12.47 -8.73
CA LEU A 79 8.52 -13.58 -8.15
C LEU A 79 7.00 -13.26 -8.03
N GLY A 80 6.57 -12.03 -8.32
CA GLY A 80 5.19 -11.59 -8.08
C GLY A 80 4.83 -11.53 -6.58
N LEU A 81 5.85 -11.50 -5.71
CA LEU A 81 5.71 -11.62 -4.26
C LEU A 81 5.61 -10.27 -3.55
N THR A 82 5.59 -9.16 -4.28
CA THR A 82 5.25 -7.89 -3.66
C THR A 82 3.74 -7.84 -3.44
N GLN A 83 3.29 -8.11 -2.20
CA GLN A 83 1.97 -7.60 -1.80
C GLN A 83 2.05 -6.08 -1.93
N ASN A 84 1.21 -5.52 -2.79
CA ASN A 84 0.88 -4.11 -2.69
C ASN A 84 0.52 -3.82 -1.23
N ARG A 85 1.29 -2.96 -0.53
CA ARG A 85 1.03 -2.63 0.88
C ARG A 85 -0.41 -2.16 1.11
N ASN A 86 -1.03 -1.58 0.07
CA ASN A 86 -2.43 -1.18 0.10
C ASN A 86 -3.38 -2.39 0.21
N GLU A 87 -3.05 -3.57 -0.36
CA GLU A 87 -3.86 -4.79 -0.20
C GLU A 87 -3.93 -5.25 1.25
N HIS A 88 -2.82 -5.16 2.00
CA HIS A 88 -2.80 -5.54 3.40
C HIS A 88 -3.67 -4.59 4.23
N LEU A 89 -3.48 -3.27 4.07
CA LEU A 89 -4.27 -2.27 4.78
C LEU A 89 -5.76 -2.39 4.44
N HIS A 90 -6.11 -2.51 3.16
CA HIS A 90 -7.49 -2.69 2.74
C HIS A 90 -8.08 -3.96 3.34
N SER A 91 -7.36 -5.08 3.31
CA SER A 91 -7.83 -6.33 3.92
C SER A 91 -8.15 -6.17 5.41
N ARG A 92 -7.41 -5.33 6.15
CA ARG A 92 -7.69 -5.00 7.55
C ARG A 92 -8.94 -4.15 7.73
N ILE A 93 -9.10 -3.09 6.93
CA ILE A 93 -10.30 -2.25 6.94
C ILE A 93 -11.54 -3.12 6.69
N TRP A 94 -11.49 -3.99 5.68
CA TRP A 94 -12.62 -4.83 5.29
C TRP A 94 -12.89 -6.02 6.24
N LYS A 95 -11.92 -6.35 7.10
CA LYS A 95 -12.11 -7.28 8.21
C LYS A 95 -12.92 -6.66 9.36
N MET A 96 -12.80 -5.33 9.55
CA MET A 96 -13.57 -4.59 10.55
C MET A 96 -14.95 -4.16 10.02
N CYS A 97 -15.02 -3.77 8.74
CA CYS A 97 -16.26 -3.40 8.06
C CYS A 97 -16.40 -4.21 6.78
N HIS A 98 -17.24 -5.24 6.80
CA HIS A 98 -17.43 -6.08 5.63
C HIS A 98 -18.02 -5.31 4.45
N LYS A 99 -17.38 -5.45 3.26
CA LYS A 99 -17.81 -4.78 2.01
C LYS A 99 -19.26 -5.07 1.60
N HIS A 100 -19.76 -6.25 1.93
CA HIS A 100 -21.09 -6.71 1.52
C HIS A 100 -22.20 -6.23 2.46
N ARG A 101 -21.86 -5.52 3.55
CA ARG A 101 -22.83 -4.96 4.49
C ARG A 101 -22.87 -3.45 4.33
N SER A 102 -24.08 -2.90 4.35
CA SER A 102 -24.29 -1.47 4.49
C SER A 102 -23.92 -1.06 5.91
N VAL A 103 -22.97 -0.13 6.04
CA VAL A 103 -22.45 0.34 7.32
C VAL A 103 -22.47 1.86 7.34
N PHE A 104 -22.75 2.47 8.49
CA PHE A 104 -22.72 3.92 8.65
C PHE A 104 -21.31 4.48 8.38
N LYS A 105 -21.25 5.68 7.79
CA LYS A 105 -19.98 6.39 7.53
C LYS A 105 -19.08 6.43 8.76
N ARG A 106 -19.63 6.74 9.92
CA ARG A 106 -18.88 6.85 11.19
C ARG A 106 -18.16 5.54 11.56
N SER A 107 -18.76 4.39 11.29
CA SER A 107 -18.14 3.10 11.57
C SER A 107 -17.03 2.77 10.57
N VAL A 108 -17.18 3.19 9.31
CA VAL A 108 -16.10 3.07 8.30
C VAL A 108 -14.93 3.98 8.65
N ASP A 109 -15.21 5.22 9.08
CA ASP A 109 -14.19 6.17 9.54
C ASP A 109 -13.43 5.60 10.73
N PHE A 110 -14.14 5.05 11.72
CA PHE A 110 -13.55 4.38 12.88
C PHE A 110 -12.69 3.17 12.47
N ALA A 111 -13.23 2.27 11.65
CA ALA A 111 -12.51 1.09 11.19
C ALA A 111 -11.25 1.46 10.40
N THR A 112 -11.31 2.51 9.59
CA THR A 112 -10.17 3.01 8.82
C THR A 112 -9.10 3.58 9.74
N ALA A 113 -9.48 4.40 10.71
CA ALA A 113 -8.55 4.96 11.69
C ALA A 113 -7.87 3.86 12.51
N THR A 114 -8.65 2.93 13.09
CA THR A 114 -8.12 1.82 13.88
C THR A 114 -7.24 0.89 13.05
N ALA A 115 -7.64 0.53 11.83
CA ALA A 115 -6.83 -0.31 10.95
C ALA A 115 -5.50 0.34 10.59
N THR A 116 -5.49 1.67 10.38
CA THR A 116 -4.29 2.45 10.07
C THR A 116 -3.35 2.50 11.28
N CYS A 117 -3.87 2.80 12.47
CA CYS A 117 -3.07 2.80 13.70
C CYS A 117 -2.46 1.41 13.95
N ASN A 118 -3.27 0.34 13.88
CA ASN A 118 -2.80 -1.02 14.08
C ASN A 118 -1.79 -1.48 13.02
N TYR A 119 -1.80 -0.89 11.82
CA TYR A 119 -0.88 -1.24 10.73
C TYR A 119 0.47 -0.53 10.89
N ASN A 120 0.45 0.73 11.31
CA ASN A 120 1.66 1.53 11.45
C ASN A 120 2.38 1.32 12.78
N PHE A 121 1.63 1.17 13.88
CA PHE A 121 2.19 1.12 15.24
C PHE A 121 2.11 -0.26 15.90
N GLY A 122 1.35 -1.19 15.35
CA GLY A 122 1.01 -2.45 16.03
C GLY A 122 -0.21 -2.32 16.94
N TYR A 123 -0.74 -3.45 17.40
CA TYR A 123 -1.90 -3.62 18.26
C TYR A 123 -1.61 -3.31 19.73
N LEU A 124 -0.36 -3.47 20.18
CA LEU A 124 0.04 -3.10 21.53
C LEU A 124 -0.01 -1.57 21.69
N GLU A 125 0.74 -0.86 20.86
CA GLU A 125 0.91 0.60 20.92
C GLU A 125 -0.37 1.36 20.51
N SER A 126 -1.14 0.84 19.55
CA SER A 126 -2.40 1.46 19.12
C SER A 126 -3.56 1.23 20.08
N ASN A 127 -3.37 0.41 21.13
CA ASN A 127 -4.45 0.05 22.02
C ASN A 127 -4.92 1.27 22.82
N LEU A 128 -6.23 1.44 22.95
CA LEU A 128 -6.80 2.53 23.73
C LEU A 128 -6.32 2.51 25.19
N THR A 129 -6.17 1.33 25.81
CA THR A 129 -5.68 1.25 27.20
C THR A 129 -4.22 1.70 27.31
N HIS A 130 -3.41 1.46 26.27
CA HIS A 130 -2.04 2.00 26.17
C HIS A 130 -2.05 3.52 26.21
N LEU A 131 -2.86 4.09 25.30
CA LEU A 131 -2.95 5.53 25.08
C LEU A 131 -3.49 6.27 26.31
N LEU A 132 -4.35 5.61 27.09
CA LEU A 132 -4.90 6.14 28.33
C LEU A 132 -3.99 5.90 29.55
N GLY A 133 -2.82 5.27 29.38
CA GLY A 133 -1.91 4.97 30.49
C GLY A 133 -2.45 3.96 31.50
N ILE A 134 -3.43 3.15 31.11
CA ILE A 134 -4.04 2.14 31.98
C ILE A 134 -3.21 0.86 31.90
N GLN A 135 -2.86 0.30 33.06
CA GLN A 135 -2.07 -0.93 33.12
C GLN A 135 -2.83 -2.11 32.49
N TYR A 136 -2.11 -2.93 31.72
CA TYR A 136 -2.67 -4.15 31.17
C TYR A 136 -2.72 -5.27 32.21
N THR A 137 -3.71 -6.14 32.06
CA THR A 137 -3.58 -7.49 32.62
C THR A 137 -2.52 -8.26 31.82
N HIS A 138 -1.81 -9.17 32.50
CA HIS A 138 -0.81 -10.04 31.84
C HIS A 138 -1.39 -10.82 30.65
N ALA A 139 -2.66 -11.25 30.75
CA ALA A 139 -3.36 -11.93 29.66
C ALA A 139 -3.55 -11.02 28.44
N MET A 140 -3.89 -9.74 28.65
CA MET A 140 -4.09 -8.77 27.58
C MET A 140 -2.76 -8.43 26.89
N ASP A 141 -1.70 -8.17 27.67
CA ASP A 141 -0.37 -7.89 27.13
C ASP A 141 0.14 -9.06 26.25
N LYS A 142 0.01 -10.30 26.74
CA LYS A 142 0.35 -11.50 25.97
C LYS A 142 -0.47 -11.62 24.68
N TYR A 143 -1.77 -11.33 24.74
CA TYR A 143 -2.65 -11.37 23.57
C TYR A 143 -2.27 -10.32 22.51
N LEU A 144 -1.99 -9.08 22.93
CA LEU A 144 -1.63 -7.99 22.00
C LEU A 144 -0.28 -8.25 21.34
N LYS A 145 0.74 -8.68 22.09
CA LYS A 145 2.03 -9.11 21.55
C LYS A 145 1.88 -10.27 20.56
N HIS A 146 1.03 -11.24 20.87
CA HIS A 146 0.72 -12.33 19.94
C HIS A 146 0.03 -11.81 18.66
N LYS A 147 -0.92 -10.88 18.79
CA LYS A 147 -1.59 -10.23 17.66
C LYS A 147 -0.61 -9.50 16.74
N ASP A 148 0.41 -8.86 17.30
CA ASP A 148 1.45 -8.19 16.53
C ASP A 148 2.37 -9.15 15.79
N THR A 149 2.84 -10.20 16.47
CA THR A 149 3.68 -11.22 15.81
C THR A 149 2.96 -11.97 14.69
N CYS A 150 1.64 -12.18 14.81
CA CYS A 150 0.83 -12.86 13.80
C CYS A 150 0.21 -11.93 12.74
N MET A 151 0.43 -10.61 12.83
CA MET A 151 -0.15 -9.62 11.90
C MET A 151 0.16 -9.95 10.44
N ASP A 152 1.42 -10.30 10.14
CA ASP A 152 1.87 -10.62 8.79
C ASP A 152 1.70 -12.10 8.41
N ALA A 153 1.23 -12.94 9.33
CA ALA A 153 1.10 -14.38 9.08
C ALA A 153 0.21 -14.71 7.86
N PRO A 154 -0.94 -14.05 7.63
CA PRO A 154 -1.74 -14.28 6.43
C PRO A 154 -0.98 -13.97 5.14
N ILE A 155 -0.18 -12.91 5.15
CA ILE A 155 0.63 -12.47 4.01
C ILE A 155 1.75 -13.49 3.77
N LYS A 156 2.50 -13.84 4.82
CA LYS A 156 3.55 -14.85 4.76
C LYS A 156 3.01 -16.18 4.24
N ARG A 157 1.79 -16.58 4.66
CA ARG A 157 1.11 -17.78 4.17
C ARG A 157 0.74 -17.68 2.68
N LYS A 158 0.21 -16.54 2.23
CA LYS A 158 -0.12 -16.30 0.82
C LYS A 158 1.15 -16.33 -0.04
N MET A 159 2.21 -15.69 0.41
CA MET A 159 3.52 -15.66 -0.25
C MET A 159 4.12 -17.06 -0.37
N ARG A 160 4.10 -17.84 0.72
CA ARG A 160 4.57 -19.23 0.68
C ARG A 160 3.79 -20.07 -0.33
N LYS A 161 2.46 -19.92 -0.38
CA LYS A 161 1.61 -20.63 -1.36
C LYS A 161 1.88 -20.19 -2.80
N ALA A 162 2.09 -18.90 -3.04
CA ALA A 162 2.41 -18.36 -4.36
C ALA A 162 3.78 -18.89 -4.84
N ARG A 163 4.78 -18.90 -3.96
CA ARG A 163 6.09 -19.48 -4.25
C ARG A 163 6.01 -20.96 -4.64
N VAL A 164 5.34 -21.77 -3.81
CA VAL A 164 5.16 -23.20 -4.09
C VAL A 164 4.43 -23.42 -5.41
N ARG A 165 3.44 -22.58 -5.74
CA ARG A 165 2.74 -22.65 -7.03
C ARG A 165 3.68 -22.39 -8.20
N ASN A 166 4.46 -21.31 -8.16
CA ASN A 166 5.40 -20.98 -9.24
C ASN A 166 6.46 -22.08 -9.43
N GLU A 167 6.95 -22.67 -8.33
CA GLU A 167 7.89 -23.79 -8.37
C GLU A 167 7.26 -25.02 -9.07
N LEU A 168 5.98 -25.31 -8.80
CA LEU A 168 5.25 -26.40 -9.48
C LEU A 168 4.96 -26.10 -10.96
N GLU A 169 4.57 -24.87 -11.30
CA GLU A 169 4.32 -24.45 -12.68
C GLU A 169 5.60 -24.54 -13.53
N TYR A 170 6.74 -24.13 -12.97
CA TYR A 170 8.05 -24.28 -13.62
C TYR A 170 8.42 -25.76 -13.83
N ALA A 171 8.23 -26.61 -12.81
CA ALA A 171 8.48 -28.04 -12.91
C ALA A 171 7.56 -28.74 -13.92
N ALA A 172 6.34 -28.22 -14.12
CA ALA A 172 5.37 -28.74 -15.09
C ALA A 172 5.63 -28.27 -16.53
N GLY A 173 6.65 -27.44 -16.77
CA GLY A 173 6.97 -26.92 -18.10
C GLY A 173 5.97 -25.90 -18.63
N ALA A 174 5.16 -25.29 -17.76
CA ALA A 174 4.25 -24.23 -18.13
C ALA A 174 5.03 -22.90 -18.22
N PHE A 175 5.55 -22.61 -19.42
CA PHE A 175 6.18 -21.33 -19.78
C PHE A 175 5.42 -20.70 -20.95
#